data_AF-A0A964LQZ1-F1
#
_entry.id   AF-A0A964LQZ1-F1
#
_cell.length_a   1.000
_cell.length_b   1.000
_cell.length_c   1.000
_cell.angle_alpha   90.00
_cell.angle_beta   90.00
_cell.angle_gamma   90.00
#
_symmetry.space_group_name_H-M   'P 1'
#
loop_
_entity.id
_entity.type
_entity.pdbx_description
1 polymer ?
#
loop_
_entity_poly.entity_id
_entity_poly.type
_entity_poly.pdbx_seq_one_letter_code
_entity_poly.pdbx_strand_id
1 'polypeptide(L)'
;MPKTRLILSSFEAGQESIAPNARWRGFSDRVMGGVSDATFVRATVDGRDCMRLSGRVTRDSGGGFIQMALDLASRGGQFDGSAYAGVEFLVHGNGEDYNCHVRTADCGWYDQSYRATFRAEPRWQRVRIPWTGFTPNDLTMPLNPAKIQRLALLGWMRDFTADIALAEVALFS
;
A
#
# COMPACT_ATOMS: atom_id res chain seq x y z
N MET A 1 5.80 -9.29 26.18
CA MET A 1 5.63 -7.94 25.58
C MET A 1 5.38 -8.13 24.10
N PRO A 2 4.31 -7.59 23.49
CA PRO A 2 4.21 -7.56 22.04
C PRO A 2 5.46 -6.84 21.49
N LYS A 3 6.01 -7.34 20.38
CA LYS A 3 7.09 -6.63 19.69
C LYS A 3 6.58 -5.22 19.37
N THR A 4 7.40 -4.20 19.58
CA THR A 4 7.12 -2.79 19.22
C THR A 4 6.75 -2.62 17.74
N ARG A 5 7.11 -3.61 16.92
CA ARG A 5 6.88 -3.62 15.48
C ARG A 5 6.76 -5.05 14.94
N LEU A 6 5.88 -5.25 13.98
CA LEU A 6 5.73 -6.50 13.23
C LEU A 6 6.00 -6.25 11.74
N ILE A 7 7.12 -6.76 11.24
CA ILE A 7 7.44 -6.70 9.81
C ILE A 7 6.51 -7.64 9.05
N LEU A 8 5.78 -7.09 8.09
CA LEU A 8 4.90 -7.84 7.19
C LEU A 8 5.61 -8.20 5.89
N SER A 9 6.50 -7.32 5.41
CA SER A 9 7.37 -7.60 4.28
C SER A 9 8.60 -6.71 4.33
N SER A 10 9.77 -7.24 3.93
CA SER A 10 11.02 -6.51 3.79
C SER A 10 11.82 -7.08 2.61
N PHE A 11 12.55 -6.22 1.91
CA PHE A 11 13.44 -6.58 0.80
C PHE A 11 14.92 -6.46 1.17
N GLU A 12 15.25 -6.32 2.47
CA GLU A 12 16.64 -6.13 2.91
C GLU A 12 17.57 -7.32 2.56
N ALA A 13 18.85 -7.00 2.36
CA ALA A 13 19.92 -7.96 2.09
C ALA A 13 19.68 -8.87 0.87
N GLY A 14 19.02 -8.37 -0.17
CA GLY A 14 18.75 -9.12 -1.40
C GLY A 14 17.76 -10.27 -1.24
N GLN A 15 17.09 -10.38 -0.09
CA GLN A 15 16.09 -11.40 0.20
C GLN A 15 14.74 -10.77 0.51
N GLU A 16 13.70 -11.27 -0.15
CA GLU A 16 12.34 -10.94 0.23
C GLU A 16 11.95 -11.78 1.45
N SER A 17 11.63 -11.10 2.54
CA SER A 17 10.85 -11.67 3.63
C SER A 17 9.41 -11.18 3.49
N ILE A 18 8.46 -12.09 3.66
CA ILE A 18 7.03 -11.79 3.58
C ILE A 18 6.29 -12.63 4.62
N ALA A 19 5.30 -12.03 5.26
CA ALA A 19 4.46 -12.71 6.23
C ALA A 19 3.79 -13.94 5.59
N PRO A 20 3.55 -15.02 6.35
CA PRO A 20 2.89 -16.20 5.81
C PRO A 20 1.55 -15.86 5.14
N ASN A 21 1.30 -16.46 3.96
CA ASN A 21 0.11 -16.23 3.13
C ASN A 21 -0.02 -14.83 2.51
N ALA A 22 0.93 -13.93 2.77
CA ALA A 22 0.95 -12.63 2.15
C ALA A 22 1.59 -12.70 0.75
N ARG A 23 1.10 -11.86 -0.16
CA ARG A 23 1.58 -11.81 -1.55
C ARG A 23 1.48 -10.41 -2.13
N TRP A 24 2.51 -10.03 -2.88
CA TRP A 24 2.53 -8.80 -3.64
C TRP A 24 1.83 -8.93 -4.98
N ARG A 25 1.12 -7.88 -5.39
CA ARG A 25 0.56 -7.70 -6.73
C ARG A 25 0.66 -6.25 -7.16
N GLY A 26 1.06 -6.02 -8.41
CA GLY A 26 1.01 -4.70 -9.06
C GLY A 26 -0.03 -4.68 -10.16
N PHE A 27 -0.84 -3.63 -10.25
CA PHE A 27 -1.82 -3.43 -11.32
C PHE A 27 -2.21 -1.95 -11.44
N SER A 28 -2.88 -1.57 -12.53
CA SER A 28 -3.40 -0.22 -12.76
C SER A 28 -4.91 -0.24 -13.03
N ASP A 29 -5.49 0.95 -13.21
CA ASP A 29 -6.86 1.17 -13.65
C ASP A 29 -7.25 0.49 -14.97
N ARG A 30 -6.29 -0.08 -15.71
CA ARG A 30 -6.52 -0.93 -16.89
C ARG A 30 -7.43 -2.12 -16.61
N VAL A 31 -7.46 -2.61 -15.37
CA VAL A 31 -8.40 -3.66 -14.94
C VAL A 31 -9.87 -3.20 -15.03
N MET A 32 -10.11 -1.90 -15.17
CA MET A 32 -11.44 -1.28 -15.33
C MET A 32 -11.56 -0.49 -16.66
N GLY A 33 -10.60 -0.63 -17.59
CA GLY A 33 -10.60 0.08 -18.87
C GLY A 33 -9.91 1.45 -18.87
N GLY A 34 -9.28 1.85 -17.76
CA GLY A 34 -8.44 3.04 -17.70
C GLY A 34 -7.14 2.90 -18.51
N VAL A 35 -6.37 3.97 -18.62
CA VAL A 35 -5.18 4.03 -19.47
C VAL A 35 -3.87 4.33 -18.72
N SER A 36 -3.86 4.27 -17.39
CA SER A 36 -2.64 4.49 -16.61
C SER A 36 -1.62 3.36 -16.81
N ASP A 37 -0.35 3.75 -16.97
CA ASP A 37 0.79 2.86 -17.17
C ASP A 37 1.47 2.55 -15.84
N ALA A 38 1.62 1.26 -15.53
CA ALA A 38 2.29 0.81 -14.32
C ALA A 38 3.40 -0.18 -14.63
N THR A 39 4.59 0.10 -14.10
CA THR A 39 5.68 -0.84 -13.94
C THR A 39 5.79 -1.19 -12.46
N PHE A 40 5.79 -2.48 -12.15
CA PHE A 40 5.91 -3.00 -10.79
C PHE A 40 7.01 -4.07 -10.78
N VAL A 41 8.18 -3.72 -10.24
CA VAL A 41 9.38 -4.55 -10.34
C VAL A 41 10.25 -4.42 -9.09
N ARG A 42 11.06 -5.45 -8.82
CA ARG A 42 12.16 -5.32 -7.87
C ARG A 42 13.21 -4.35 -8.41
N ALA A 43 13.79 -3.54 -7.52
CA ALA A 43 14.82 -2.57 -7.85
C ALA A 43 15.74 -2.31 -6.64
N THR A 44 16.83 -1.60 -6.90
CA THR A 44 17.66 -0.98 -5.87
C THR A 44 17.60 0.53 -6.08
N VAL A 45 17.14 1.27 -5.06
CA VAL A 45 17.04 2.74 -5.08
C VAL A 45 17.86 3.28 -3.92
N ASP A 46 18.79 4.20 -4.21
CA ASP A 46 19.72 4.78 -3.24
C ASP A 46 20.37 3.72 -2.33
N GLY A 47 20.87 2.65 -2.95
CA GLY A 47 21.58 1.56 -2.28
C GLY A 47 20.69 0.61 -1.45
N ARG A 48 19.36 0.71 -1.55
CA ARG A 48 18.42 -0.16 -0.83
C ARG A 48 17.54 -0.96 -1.77
N ASP A 49 17.49 -2.26 -1.54
CA ASP A 49 16.60 -3.17 -2.26
C ASP A 49 15.13 -2.92 -1.88
N CYS A 50 14.27 -2.96 -2.89
CA CYS A 50 12.88 -2.56 -2.78
C CYS A 50 12.01 -3.13 -3.89
N MET A 51 10.71 -2.97 -3.70
CA MET A 51 9.73 -3.04 -4.76
C MET A 51 9.41 -1.63 -5.26
N ARG A 52 9.52 -1.39 -6.57
CA ARG A 52 9.27 -0.08 -7.19
C ARG A 52 8.00 -0.12 -8.03
N LEU A 53 7.11 0.83 -7.78
CA LEU A 53 5.95 1.14 -8.60
C LEU A 53 6.21 2.47 -9.31
N SER A 54 6.18 2.45 -10.63
CA SER A 54 6.37 3.66 -11.43
C SER A 54 5.48 3.69 -12.65
N GLY A 55 5.22 4.90 -13.16
CA GLY A 55 4.54 5.10 -14.43
C GLY A 55 3.52 6.24 -14.38
N ARG A 56 2.86 6.47 -15.51
CA ARG A 56 1.94 7.59 -15.69
C ARG A 56 0.58 7.25 -15.09
N VAL A 57 0.12 8.08 -14.17
CA VAL A 57 -1.26 8.09 -13.68
C VAL A 57 -2.02 9.15 -14.46
N THR A 58 -3.20 8.78 -14.98
CA THR A 58 -4.11 9.71 -15.65
C THR A 58 -5.55 9.36 -15.34
N ARG A 59 -6.41 10.38 -15.24
CA ARG A 59 -7.87 10.21 -15.12
C ARG A 59 -8.58 9.98 -16.45
N ASP A 60 -7.84 9.97 -17.56
CA ASP A 60 -8.39 9.66 -18.88
C ASP A 60 -9.12 8.30 -18.87
N SER A 61 -10.19 8.21 -19.65
CA SER A 61 -11.02 7.00 -19.78
C SER A 61 -11.63 6.48 -18.46
N GLY A 62 -11.89 7.37 -17.50
CA GLY A 62 -12.55 7.01 -16.24
C GLY A 62 -11.66 6.23 -15.27
N GLY A 63 -10.34 6.21 -15.52
CA GLY A 63 -9.34 5.62 -14.64
C GLY A 63 -8.83 6.60 -13.58
N GLY A 64 -7.56 6.45 -13.21
CA GLY A 64 -6.88 7.34 -12.27
C GLY A 64 -5.94 6.64 -11.30
N PHE A 65 -5.48 5.40 -11.54
CA PHE A 65 -4.57 4.79 -10.56
C PHE A 65 -3.57 3.79 -11.09
N ILE A 66 -2.44 3.71 -10.36
CA ILE A 66 -1.52 2.57 -10.36
C ILE A 66 -1.30 2.12 -8.91
N GLN A 67 -1.13 0.83 -8.70
CA GLN A 67 -1.14 0.26 -7.35
C GLN A 67 -0.14 -0.88 -7.18
N MET A 68 0.53 -0.90 -6.01
CA MET A 68 1.14 -2.08 -5.44
C MET A 68 0.37 -2.51 -4.18
N ALA A 69 0.03 -3.78 -4.09
CA ALA A 69 -0.83 -4.33 -3.05
C ALA A 69 -0.19 -5.53 -2.37
N LEU A 70 -0.17 -5.52 -1.04
CA LEU A 70 0.13 -6.66 -0.19
C LEU A 70 -1.19 -7.25 0.30
N ASP A 71 -1.63 -8.36 -0.30
CA ASP A 71 -2.71 -9.15 0.29
C ASP A 71 -2.14 -9.88 1.50
N LEU A 72 -2.78 -9.78 2.67
CA LEU A 72 -2.31 -10.38 3.92
C LEU A 72 -2.97 -11.73 4.25
N ALA A 73 -3.94 -12.14 3.43
CA ALA A 73 -4.60 -13.42 3.56
C ALA A 73 -4.98 -14.01 2.18
N SER A 74 -5.25 -15.31 2.15
CA SER A 74 -5.95 -15.97 1.04
C SER A 74 -7.38 -15.40 0.92
N ARG A 75 -8.05 -15.66 -0.21
CA ARG A 75 -9.38 -15.09 -0.49
C ARG A 75 -10.36 -15.42 0.64
N GLY A 76 -10.88 -14.39 1.31
CA GLY A 76 -11.82 -14.52 2.43
C GLY A 76 -11.16 -14.61 3.82
N GLY A 77 -9.84 -14.77 3.90
CA GLY A 77 -9.12 -14.71 5.18
C GLY A 77 -8.94 -13.27 5.69
N GLN A 78 -8.50 -13.13 6.93
CA GLN A 78 -8.25 -11.84 7.59
C GLN A 78 -6.98 -11.90 8.45
N PHE A 79 -6.34 -10.75 8.60
CA PHE A 79 -5.17 -10.51 9.42
C PHE A 79 -5.58 -9.63 10.60
N ASP A 80 -5.26 -10.07 11.82
CA ASP A 80 -5.53 -9.32 13.03
C ASP A 80 -4.36 -8.38 13.37
N GLY A 81 -4.53 -7.10 13.03
CA GLY A 81 -3.62 -6.01 13.38
C GLY A 81 -4.05 -5.20 14.60
N SER A 82 -5.05 -5.64 15.37
CA SER A 82 -5.63 -4.88 16.48
C SER A 82 -4.67 -4.64 17.66
N ALA A 83 -3.62 -5.44 17.76
CA ALA A 83 -2.55 -5.25 18.75
C ALA A 83 -1.57 -4.10 18.40
N TYR A 84 -1.72 -3.45 17.25
CA TYR A 84 -0.85 -2.39 16.75
C TYR A 84 -1.65 -1.09 16.56
N ALA A 85 -0.96 0.06 16.63
CA ALA A 85 -1.56 1.38 16.47
C ALA A 85 -1.73 1.80 15.01
N GLY A 86 -0.97 1.21 14.08
CA GLY A 86 -1.01 1.58 12.67
C GLY A 86 -0.08 0.79 11.77
N VAL A 87 0.00 1.23 10.52
CA VAL A 87 0.92 0.72 9.50
C VAL A 87 2.10 1.67 9.33
N GLU A 88 3.29 1.10 9.12
CA GLU A 88 4.52 1.81 8.80
C GLU A 88 5.10 1.32 7.47
N PHE A 89 5.54 2.26 6.64
CA PHE A 89 6.22 2.00 5.38
C PHE A 89 7.60 2.63 5.37
N LEU A 90 8.62 1.90 4.92
CA LEU A 90 9.92 2.47 4.54
C LEU A 90 9.91 2.73 3.02
N VAL A 91 9.76 3.99 2.63
CA VAL A 91 9.55 4.40 1.24
C VAL A 91 10.54 5.45 0.78
N HIS A 92 10.77 5.48 -0.53
CA HIS A 92 11.44 6.56 -1.25
C HIS A 92 10.54 6.96 -2.41
N GLY A 93 10.15 8.23 -2.48
CA GLY A 93 9.27 8.75 -3.54
C GLY A 93 9.98 9.71 -4.47
N ASN A 94 9.19 10.46 -5.22
CA ASN A 94 9.61 11.54 -6.11
C ASN A 94 9.16 12.92 -5.62
N GLY A 95 8.75 13.03 -4.35
CA GLY A 95 8.10 14.24 -3.86
C GLY A 95 6.72 14.38 -4.49
N GLU A 96 5.89 13.35 -4.40
CA GLU A 96 4.46 13.42 -4.75
C GLU A 96 3.61 12.87 -3.61
N ASP A 97 2.31 13.19 -3.63
CA ASP A 97 1.34 12.61 -2.72
C ASP A 97 0.84 11.28 -3.26
N TYR A 98 0.82 10.29 -2.37
CA TYR A 98 0.37 8.92 -2.61
C TYR A 98 -0.75 8.56 -1.65
N ASN A 99 -1.49 7.49 -1.97
CA ASN A 99 -2.52 6.97 -1.09
C ASN A 99 -2.15 5.61 -0.53
N CYS A 100 -2.47 5.40 0.74
CA CYS A 100 -2.52 4.09 1.36
C CYS A 100 -3.97 3.64 1.44
N HIS A 101 -4.29 2.51 0.80
CA HIS A 101 -5.61 1.89 0.90
C HIS A 101 -5.53 0.62 1.77
N VAL A 102 -6.44 0.52 2.72
CA VAL A 102 -6.67 -0.68 3.52
C VAL A 102 -8.01 -1.27 3.11
N ARG A 103 -8.04 -2.57 2.82
CA ARG A 103 -9.30 -3.31 2.69
C ARG A 103 -9.45 -4.26 3.86
N THR A 104 -10.69 -4.42 4.29
CA THR A 104 -11.10 -5.39 5.30
C THR A 104 -12.20 -6.29 4.75
N ALA A 105 -12.61 -7.30 5.53
CA ALA A 105 -13.76 -8.13 5.20
C ALA A 105 -15.08 -7.34 5.06
N ASP A 106 -15.15 -6.12 5.61
CA ASP A 106 -16.33 -5.27 5.50
C ASP A 106 -16.43 -4.59 4.10
N CYS A 107 -15.36 -4.64 3.28
CA CYS A 107 -15.33 -4.07 1.93
C CYS A 107 -15.94 -5.05 0.90
N GLY A 108 -17.26 -4.98 0.69
CA GLY A 108 -17.99 -5.83 -0.26
C GLY A 108 -17.86 -5.45 -1.74
N TRP A 109 -17.63 -4.16 -2.04
CA TRP A 109 -17.46 -3.67 -3.42
C TRP A 109 -15.99 -3.45 -3.80
N TYR A 110 -15.66 -3.50 -5.09
CA TYR A 110 -14.27 -3.44 -5.55
C TYR A 110 -13.59 -2.08 -5.32
N ASP A 111 -14.33 -0.97 -5.19
CA ASP A 111 -13.76 0.35 -4.88
C ASP A 111 -13.81 0.74 -3.39
N GLN A 112 -14.57 -0.02 -2.58
CA GLN A 112 -14.61 0.18 -1.13
C GLN A 112 -13.25 -0.08 -0.49
N SER A 113 -12.80 0.88 0.32
CA SER A 113 -11.53 0.87 1.03
C SER A 113 -11.50 1.92 2.12
N TYR A 114 -10.56 1.81 3.04
CA TYR A 114 -10.19 2.88 3.97
C TYR A 114 -8.93 3.55 3.45
N ARG A 115 -8.93 4.88 3.37
CA ARG A 115 -7.94 5.65 2.60
C ARG A 115 -7.22 6.65 3.48
N ALA A 116 -5.92 6.80 3.26
CA ALA A 116 -5.08 7.82 3.88
C ALA A 116 -4.07 8.35 2.87
N THR A 117 -3.88 9.66 2.82
CA THR A 117 -2.88 10.30 1.96
C THR A 117 -1.59 10.51 2.72
N PHE A 118 -0.45 10.30 2.06
CA PHE A 118 0.86 10.65 2.60
C PHE A 118 1.79 11.14 1.50
N ARG A 119 2.78 11.92 1.91
CA ARG A 119 3.81 12.48 1.04
C ARG A 119 5.00 11.52 0.96
N ALA A 120 5.44 11.14 -0.24
CA ALA A 120 6.65 10.33 -0.43
C ALA A 120 7.80 11.21 -0.91
N GLU A 121 8.69 11.60 0.00
CA GLU A 121 9.83 12.49 -0.30
C GLU A 121 10.91 11.78 -1.15
N PRO A 122 11.74 12.54 -1.89
CA PRO A 122 12.89 12.02 -2.64
C PRO A 122 14.07 11.64 -1.72
N ARG A 123 13.76 10.84 -0.71
CA ARG A 123 14.69 10.20 0.23
C ARG A 123 13.99 9.06 0.94
N TRP A 124 14.76 8.09 1.40
CA TRP A 124 14.24 7.05 2.28
C TRP A 124 13.67 7.65 3.57
N GLN A 125 12.43 7.28 3.90
CA GLN A 125 11.75 7.71 5.10
C GLN A 125 10.81 6.62 5.64
N ARG A 126 10.58 6.64 6.96
CA ARG A 126 9.51 5.86 7.59
C ARG A 126 8.25 6.72 7.68
N VAL A 127 7.20 6.31 6.97
CA VAL A 127 5.87 6.90 7.06
C VAL A 127 5.03 6.04 8.00
N ARG A 128 4.48 6.64 9.06
CA ARG A 128 3.55 5.99 9.99
C ARG A 128 2.15 6.55 9.80
N ILE A 129 1.19 5.66 9.58
CA ILE A 129 -0.22 6.01 9.47
C ILE A 129 -0.98 5.25 10.55
N PRO A 130 -1.45 5.93 11.62
CA PRO A 130 -2.31 5.32 12.63
C PRO A 130 -3.60 4.79 11.99
N TRP A 131 -4.20 3.74 12.56
CA TRP A 131 -5.49 3.22 12.07
C TRP A 131 -6.60 4.29 12.07
N THR A 132 -6.55 5.20 13.04
CA THR A 132 -7.46 6.35 13.15
C THR A 132 -7.25 7.42 12.07
N GLY A 133 -6.15 7.37 11.32
CA GLY A 133 -5.87 8.27 10.20
C GLY A 133 -6.53 7.85 8.89
N PHE A 134 -7.18 6.68 8.84
CA PHE A 134 -7.86 6.20 7.64
C PHE A 134 -9.34 6.62 7.61
N THR A 135 -9.75 7.18 6.47
CA THR A 135 -11.15 7.57 6.23
C THR A 135 -11.87 6.50 5.39
N PRO A 136 -13.09 6.08 5.75
CA PRO A 136 -13.87 5.16 4.93
C PRO A 136 -14.24 5.76 3.57
N ASN A 137 -14.13 4.99 2.49
CA ASN A 137 -14.68 5.31 1.16
C ASN A 137 -15.81 4.36 0.81
N ASP A 138 -17.00 4.91 0.54
CA ASP A 138 -18.25 4.16 0.27
C ASP A 138 -18.57 3.12 1.35
N LEU A 139 -18.18 3.40 2.58
CA LEU A 139 -18.34 2.59 3.78
C LEU A 139 -18.84 3.49 4.91
N THR A 140 -19.70 2.98 5.79
CA THR A 140 -20.24 3.73 6.93
C THR A 140 -19.55 3.40 8.24
N MET A 141 -18.95 2.22 8.37
CA MET A 141 -18.19 1.80 9.53
C MET A 141 -16.74 2.33 9.48
N PRO A 142 -16.10 2.56 10.64
CA PRO A 142 -14.67 2.85 10.70
C PRO A 142 -13.83 1.61 10.37
N LEU A 143 -12.54 1.81 10.06
CA LEU A 143 -11.58 0.73 9.85
C LEU A 143 -11.53 -0.17 11.09
N ASN A 144 -11.78 -1.47 10.91
CA ASN A 144 -11.55 -2.50 11.93
C ASN A 144 -10.19 -3.18 11.71
N PRO A 145 -9.16 -2.90 12.53
CA PRO A 145 -7.83 -3.46 12.36
C PRO A 145 -7.74 -4.98 12.59
N ALA A 146 -8.75 -5.59 13.23
CA ALA A 146 -8.80 -7.04 13.42
C ALA A 146 -9.16 -7.82 12.15
N LYS A 147 -9.59 -7.13 11.09
CA LYS A 147 -10.15 -7.75 9.87
C LYS A 147 -9.39 -7.36 8.60
N ILE A 148 -8.11 -7.00 8.68
CA ILE A 148 -7.35 -6.49 7.53
C ILE A 148 -7.18 -7.61 6.49
N GLN A 149 -7.41 -7.30 5.22
CA GLN A 149 -7.22 -8.24 4.11
C GLN A 149 -6.12 -7.79 3.15
N ARG A 150 -5.97 -6.48 2.95
CA ARG A 150 -5.00 -5.91 2.02
C ARG A 150 -4.52 -4.54 2.51
N LEU A 151 -3.22 -4.31 2.34
CA LEU A 151 -2.60 -2.99 2.39
C LEU A 151 -2.11 -2.65 0.98
N ALA A 152 -2.23 -1.39 0.56
CA ALA A 152 -1.77 -0.97 -0.76
C ALA A 152 -1.24 0.46 -0.77
N LEU A 153 -0.26 0.70 -1.63
CA LEU A 153 0.23 2.04 -1.97
C LEU A 153 -0.18 2.36 -3.41
N LEU A 154 -0.70 3.56 -3.64
CA LEU A 154 -1.29 3.97 -4.90
C LEU A 154 -0.77 5.33 -5.35
N GLY A 155 -0.44 5.43 -6.63
CA GLY A 155 -0.62 6.69 -7.34
C GLY A 155 -2.10 6.83 -7.63
N TRP A 156 -2.75 7.90 -7.14
CA TRP A 156 -4.20 7.92 -6.97
C TRP A 156 -4.84 9.22 -7.47
N MET A 157 -5.85 9.04 -8.31
CA MET A 157 -6.81 10.02 -8.82
C MET A 157 -6.17 11.38 -9.07
N ARG A 158 -5.09 11.43 -9.84
CA ARG A 158 -4.44 12.68 -10.25
C ARG A 158 -3.54 12.38 -11.44
N ASP A 159 -3.36 13.37 -12.30
CA ASP A 159 -2.44 13.27 -13.42
C ASP A 159 -1.03 13.59 -12.94
N PHE A 160 -0.15 12.58 -12.96
CA PHE A 160 1.28 12.73 -12.64
C PHE A 160 2.06 11.47 -13.03
N THR A 161 3.39 11.59 -13.04
CA THR A 161 4.27 10.42 -13.12
C THR A 161 4.56 9.95 -11.71
N ALA A 162 4.00 8.81 -11.34
CA ALA A 162 4.29 8.17 -10.07
C ALA A 162 5.64 7.47 -10.14
N ASP A 163 6.43 7.60 -9.08
CA ASP A 163 7.64 6.82 -8.83
C ASP A 163 7.85 6.65 -7.32
N ILE A 164 7.49 5.47 -6.81
CA ILE A 164 7.62 5.13 -5.39
C ILE A 164 8.26 3.76 -5.22
N ALA A 165 9.29 3.72 -4.38
CA ALA A 165 9.97 2.51 -3.94
C ALA A 165 9.60 2.20 -2.50
N LEU A 166 9.38 0.91 -2.22
CA LEU A 166 9.00 0.38 -0.92
C LEU A 166 9.99 -0.70 -0.51
N ALA A 167 10.74 -0.46 0.55
CA ALA A 167 11.70 -1.43 1.09
C ALA A 167 11.12 -2.29 2.21
N GLU A 168 10.11 -1.78 2.93
CA GLU A 168 9.56 -2.48 4.10
C GLU A 168 8.13 -2.03 4.41
N VAL A 169 7.29 -2.98 4.80
CA VAL A 169 5.95 -2.76 5.40
C VAL A 169 5.91 -3.42 6.77
N ALA A 170 5.40 -2.71 7.76
CA ALA A 170 5.20 -3.25 9.10
C ALA A 170 3.98 -2.66 9.80
N LEU A 171 3.62 -3.25 10.93
CA LEU A 171 2.72 -2.66 11.91
C LEU A 171 3.52 -2.11 13.09
N PHE A 172 3.15 -0.94 13.61
CA PHE A 172 3.82 -0.31 14.75
C PHE A 172 2.88 -0.20 15.95
N SER A 173 3.43 -0.31 17.15
CA SER A 173 2.72 -0.05 18.42
C SER A 173 2.77 1.42 18.82
#